data_AF-A0A7S2DPD9-F1
#
_entry.id   AF-A0A7S2DPD9-F1
#
_cell.length_a   1.000
_cell.length_b   1.000
_cell.length_c   1.000
_cell.angle_alpha   90.00
_cell.angle_beta   90.00
_cell.angle_gamma   90.00
#
_symmetry.space_group_name_H-M   'P 1'
#
loop_
_entity.id
_entity.type
_entity.pdbx_description
1 polymer ?
#
loop_
_entity_poly.entity_id
_entity_poly.type
_entity_poly.pdbx_seq_one_letter_code
_entity_poly.pdbx_strand_id
1 'polypeptide(L)'
;ARRLREGFVFVGITDRWALSMCLFNAMFGTGCHSWQFSSSRPSNKPGSAERGYNVSTLQGVRDPYDGKLYAVAEGIFEKNLDRYNVNEASCAPCWRAAGLSSESVGTDTFFEDSEEDVLLE
;
A
#
# COMPACT_ATOMS: atom_id res chain seq x y z
N ALA A 1 0.61 15.82 -11.99
CA ALA A 1 1.48 14.71 -11.55
C ALA A 1 2.95 14.76 -12.06
N ARG A 2 3.48 15.90 -12.57
CA ARG A 2 4.87 15.97 -13.08
C ARG A 2 5.92 15.52 -12.05
N ARG A 3 5.82 16.00 -10.81
CA ARG A 3 6.75 15.65 -9.72
C ARG A 3 6.78 14.15 -9.41
N LEU A 4 5.64 13.45 -9.50
CA LEU A 4 5.59 11.99 -9.33
C LEU A 4 6.43 11.27 -10.40
N ARG A 5 6.40 11.74 -11.64
CA ARG A 5 7.08 11.09 -12.77
C ARG A 5 8.57 11.38 -12.85
N GLU A 6 8.97 12.58 -12.45
CA GLU A 6 10.31 13.10 -12.75
C GLU A 6 11.10 13.55 -11.51
N GLY A 7 10.40 13.82 -10.40
CA GLY A 7 10.99 14.46 -9.22
C GLY A 7 11.22 13.54 -8.03
N PHE A 8 10.58 12.37 -8.00
CA PHE A 8 10.75 11.37 -6.95
C PHE A 8 11.47 10.15 -7.49
N VAL A 9 12.47 9.68 -6.74
CA VAL A 9 13.22 8.46 -7.07
C VAL A 9 12.42 7.21 -6.70
N PHE A 10 11.54 7.31 -5.70
CA PHE A 10 10.70 6.23 -5.20
C PHE A 10 9.28 6.75 -4.96
N VAL A 11 8.29 5.90 -5.30
CA VAL A 11 6.87 6.10 -5.02
C VAL A 11 6.34 4.76 -4.52
N GLY A 12 5.74 4.76 -3.32
CA GLY A 12 5.10 3.59 -2.71
C GLY A 12 3.63 3.87 -2.39
N ILE A 13 2.88 2.81 -2.10
CA ILE A 13 1.45 2.85 -1.77
C ILE A 13 1.25 2.35 -0.34
N THR A 14 0.55 3.14 0.48
CA THR A 14 0.35 2.83 1.91
C THR A 14 -0.44 1.55 2.11
N ASP A 15 -1.48 1.30 1.30
CA ASP A 15 -2.30 0.08 1.38
C ASP A 15 -1.49 -1.18 1.02
N ARG A 16 -0.37 -1.00 0.30
CA ARG A 16 0.60 -2.04 -0.04
C ARG A 16 1.94 -1.75 0.62
N TRP A 17 1.92 -1.39 1.90
CA TRP A 17 3.10 -0.96 2.66
C TRP A 17 4.25 -1.97 2.62
N ALA A 18 3.94 -3.25 2.88
CA ALA A 18 4.97 -4.29 2.97
C ALA A 18 5.70 -4.48 1.63
N LEU A 19 4.95 -4.43 0.53
CA LEU A 19 5.46 -4.50 -0.83
C LEU A 19 6.22 -3.21 -1.20
N SER A 20 5.77 -2.06 -0.74
CA SER A 20 6.44 -0.77 -0.92
C SER A 20 7.83 -0.73 -0.27
N MET A 21 7.97 -1.25 0.95
CA MET A 21 9.27 -1.33 1.62
C MET A 21 10.20 -2.35 0.97
N CYS A 22 9.66 -3.48 0.52
CA CYS A 22 10.44 -4.45 -0.25
C CYS A 22 10.94 -3.84 -1.58
N LEU A 23 10.07 -3.13 -2.32
CA LEU A 23 10.44 -2.42 -3.54
C LEU A 23 11.53 -1.38 -3.27
N PHE A 24 11.38 -0.55 -2.22
CA PHE A 24 12.40 0.40 -1.84
C PHE A 24 13.75 -0.29 -1.62
N ASN A 25 13.77 -1.36 -0.84
CA ASN A 25 14.99 -2.10 -0.55
C ASN A 25 15.61 -2.72 -1.81
N ALA A 26 14.80 -3.23 -2.74
CA ALA A 26 15.26 -3.75 -4.03
C ALA A 26 15.83 -2.64 -4.93
N MET A 27 15.21 -1.45 -4.95
CA MET A 27 15.66 -0.31 -5.75
C MET A 27 17.01 0.25 -5.29
N PHE A 28 17.28 0.23 -3.98
CA PHE A 28 18.48 0.82 -3.39
C PHE A 28 19.52 -0.20 -2.91
N GLY A 29 19.23 -1.50 -3.03
CA GLY A 29 20.12 -2.57 -2.59
C GLY A 29 20.31 -2.62 -1.08
N THR A 30 19.31 -2.22 -0.30
CA THR A 30 19.35 -2.23 1.16
C THR A 30 18.68 -3.48 1.74
N GLY A 31 19.07 -3.85 2.97
CA GLY A 31 18.44 -4.95 3.69
C GLY A 31 17.07 -4.59 4.26
N CYS A 32 16.27 -5.61 4.55
CA CYS A 32 15.00 -5.43 5.22
C CYS A 32 15.16 -5.41 6.73
N HIS A 33 14.45 -4.50 7.37
CA HIS A 33 14.57 -4.26 8.79
C HIS A 33 13.20 -4.18 9.46
N SER A 34 13.08 -4.74 10.67
CA SER A 34 11.80 -4.81 11.39
C SER A 34 11.13 -3.45 11.59
N TRP A 35 11.92 -2.40 11.83
CA TRP A 35 11.38 -1.03 12.02
C TRP A 35 10.69 -0.46 10.78
N GLN A 36 10.96 -0.98 9.57
CA GLN A 36 10.27 -0.57 8.36
C GLN A 36 8.78 -0.99 8.38
N PHE A 37 8.43 -1.97 9.20
CA PHE A 37 7.08 -2.55 9.26
C PHE A 37 6.39 -2.31 10.61
N SER A 38 7.03 -1.55 11.51
CA SER A 38 6.44 -1.15 12.78
C SER A 38 5.60 0.10 12.61
N SER A 39 4.36 0.09 13.12
CA SER A 39 3.55 1.31 13.20
C SER A 39 4.19 2.30 14.18
N SER A 40 4.55 3.48 13.69
CA SER A 40 5.07 4.58 14.53
C SER A 40 3.96 5.31 15.31
N ARG A 41 2.69 4.99 15.02
CA ARG A 41 1.51 5.51 15.72
C ARG A 41 0.63 4.31 16.10
N PRO A 42 1.12 3.43 16.99
CA PRO A 42 0.31 2.30 17.44
C PRO A 42 -0.95 2.87 18.09
N SER A 43 -2.11 2.43 17.62
CA SER A 43 -3.35 2.79 18.30
C SER A 43 -3.40 2.02 19.62
N ASN A 44 -3.78 2.69 20.71
CA ASN A 44 -3.98 2.04 22.01
C ASN A 44 -5.29 1.23 22.08
N LYS A 45 -5.99 1.09 20.94
CA LYS A 45 -7.28 0.40 20.86
C LYS A 45 -7.13 -0.79 19.91
N PRO A 46 -7.03 -2.03 20.43
CA PRO A 46 -7.08 -3.21 19.56
C PRO A 46 -8.35 -3.15 18.68
N GLY A 47 -8.18 -3.47 17.39
CA GLY A 47 -9.26 -3.45 16.40
C GLY A 47 -9.74 -2.06 15.95
N SER A 48 -8.94 -0.99 16.09
CA SER A 48 -9.34 0.31 15.51
C SER A 48 -9.18 0.37 13.98
N ALA A 49 -8.28 -0.43 13.41
CA ALA A 49 -8.14 -0.56 11.97
C ALA A 49 -9.32 -1.37 11.38
N GLU A 50 -9.67 -2.50 12.02
CA GLU A 50 -10.79 -3.37 11.62
C GLU A 50 -12.16 -2.69 11.66
N ARG A 51 -12.35 -1.69 12.54
CA ARG A 51 -13.62 -0.97 12.68
C ARG A 51 -13.84 0.14 11.66
N GLY A 52 -12.89 0.34 10.74
CA GLY A 52 -12.91 1.43 9.79
C GLY A 52 -12.76 2.81 10.44
N TYR A 53 -12.34 3.79 9.66
CA TYR A 53 -12.31 5.17 10.11
C TYR A 53 -13.73 5.76 10.00
N ASN A 54 -14.20 6.40 11.07
CA ASN A 54 -15.42 7.19 10.97
C ASN A 54 -15.16 8.43 10.09
N VAL A 55 -15.55 8.34 8.83
CA VAL A 55 -15.46 9.42 7.84
C VAL A 55 -16.66 10.39 7.88
N SER A 56 -17.63 10.19 8.79
CA SER A 56 -18.81 11.06 8.89
C SER A 56 -18.45 12.52 9.18
N THR A 57 -17.33 12.74 9.88
CA THR A 57 -16.79 14.08 10.18
C THR A 57 -16.31 14.81 8.93
N LEU A 58 -16.02 14.09 7.84
CA LEU A 58 -15.63 14.66 6.56
C LEU A 58 -16.86 15.18 5.78
N GLN A 59 -18.09 14.90 6.21
CA GLN A 59 -19.32 15.43 5.60
C GLN A 59 -19.41 15.23 4.07
N GLY A 60 -18.87 14.12 3.57
CA GLY A 60 -18.85 13.83 2.13
C GLY A 60 -17.85 14.65 1.33
N VAL A 61 -16.96 15.42 1.98
CA VAL A 61 -15.85 16.09 1.32
C VAL A 61 -14.99 15.05 0.61
N ARG A 62 -14.86 15.23 -0.69
CA ARG A 62 -14.00 14.42 -1.56
C ARG A 62 -13.11 15.37 -2.35
N ASP A 63 -11.80 15.18 -2.25
CA ASP A 63 -10.86 15.93 -3.07
C ASP A 63 -10.94 15.43 -4.54
N PRO A 64 -11.28 16.28 -5.52
CA PRO A 64 -11.41 15.88 -6.92
C PRO A 64 -10.06 15.64 -7.63
N TYR A 65 -8.95 16.00 -6.99
CA TYR A 65 -7.59 15.90 -7.53
C TYR A 65 -6.83 14.68 -7.01
N ASP A 66 -7.06 14.29 -5.75
CA ASP A 66 -6.32 13.20 -5.11
C ASP A 66 -6.41 11.88 -5.87
N GLY A 67 -7.61 11.49 -6.31
CA GLY A 67 -7.79 10.25 -7.08
C GLY A 67 -6.97 10.22 -8.37
N LYS A 68 -6.83 11.37 -9.05
CA LYS A 68 -6.01 11.48 -10.27
C LYS A 68 -4.51 11.40 -9.96
N LEU A 69 -4.08 11.90 -8.80
CA LEU A 69 -2.69 11.79 -8.36
C LEU A 69 -2.36 10.37 -7.91
N TYR A 70 -3.24 9.73 -7.14
CA TYR A 70 -3.11 8.36 -6.66
C TYR A 70 -3.01 7.37 -7.83
N ALA A 71 -3.91 7.45 -8.82
CA ALA A 71 -3.84 6.59 -10.01
C ALA A 71 -2.51 6.70 -10.78
N VAL A 72 -1.90 7.89 -10.80
CA VAL A 72 -0.56 8.06 -11.40
C VAL A 72 0.53 7.46 -10.51
N ALA A 73 0.41 7.59 -9.19
CA ALA A 73 1.33 6.97 -8.23
C ALA A 73 1.29 5.44 -8.32
N GLU A 74 0.09 4.84 -8.38
CA GLU A 74 -0.10 3.41 -8.58
C GLU A 74 0.52 2.95 -9.89
N GLY A 75 0.27 3.64 -11.00
CA GLY A 75 0.88 3.28 -12.28
C GLY A 75 2.42 3.37 -12.29
N ILE A 76 3.03 4.21 -11.44
CA ILE A 76 4.50 4.24 -11.24
C ILE A 76 4.93 3.07 -10.35
N PHE A 77 4.17 2.79 -9.30
CA PHE A 77 4.43 1.69 -8.38
C PHE A 77 4.43 0.35 -9.10
N GLU A 78 3.38 0.01 -9.86
CA GLU A 78 3.29 -1.23 -10.65
C GLU A 78 4.47 -1.38 -11.62
N LYS A 79 4.78 -0.32 -12.37
CA LYS A 79 5.92 -0.34 -13.31
C LYS A 79 7.25 -0.60 -12.62
N ASN A 80 7.40 -0.11 -11.39
CA ASN A 80 8.61 -0.37 -10.62
C ASN A 80 8.60 -1.78 -10.00
N LEU A 81 7.44 -2.31 -9.60
CA LEU A 81 7.34 -3.72 -9.21
C LEU A 81 7.84 -4.63 -10.34
N ASP A 82 7.34 -4.42 -11.56
CA ASP A 82 7.78 -5.16 -12.75
C ASP A 82 9.28 -4.96 -13.02
N ARG A 83 9.73 -3.70 -13.06
CA ARG A 83 11.12 -3.34 -13.37
C ARG A 83 12.13 -3.97 -12.43
N TYR A 84 11.79 -4.09 -11.15
CA TYR A 84 12.66 -4.64 -10.11
C TYR A 84 12.32 -6.08 -9.73
N ASN A 85 11.39 -6.73 -10.46
CA ASN A 85 10.93 -8.09 -10.21
C ASN A 85 10.46 -8.32 -8.76
N VAL A 86 9.67 -7.38 -8.25
CA VAL A 86 9.15 -7.35 -6.89
C VAL A 86 7.71 -7.84 -6.89
N ASN A 87 7.45 -8.91 -6.16
CA ASN A 87 6.14 -9.46 -5.87
C ASN A 87 6.19 -10.13 -4.49
N GLU A 88 5.06 -10.66 -3.99
CA GLU A 88 5.03 -11.26 -2.65
C GLU A 88 6.03 -12.42 -2.49
N ALA A 89 6.15 -13.28 -3.50
CA ALA A 89 7.06 -14.41 -3.46
C ALA A 89 8.53 -13.95 -3.43
N SER A 90 8.90 -12.95 -4.23
CA SER A 90 10.27 -12.41 -4.22
C SER A 90 10.58 -11.62 -2.94
N CYS A 91 9.56 -11.08 -2.25
CA CYS A 91 9.71 -10.38 -0.98
C CYS A 91 9.70 -11.28 0.26
N ALA A 92 9.29 -12.54 0.15
CA ALA A 92 9.25 -13.46 1.30
C ALA A 92 10.57 -13.53 2.11
N PRO A 93 11.78 -13.55 1.49
CA PRO A 93 13.04 -13.50 2.25
C PRO A 93 13.23 -12.19 3.02
N CYS A 94 12.88 -11.06 2.43
CA CYS A 94 12.93 -9.73 3.04
C CYS A 94 12.04 -9.65 4.29
N TRP A 95 10.79 -10.09 4.15
CA TRP A 95 9.82 -10.06 5.24
C TRP A 95 10.20 -11.00 6.39
N ARG A 96 10.72 -12.20 6.08
CA ARG A 96 11.29 -13.10 7.10
C ARG A 96 12.46 -12.48 7.84
N ALA A 97 13.37 -11.80 7.15
CA ALA A 97 14.49 -11.10 7.78
C ALA A 97 14.04 -9.95 8.70
N ALA A 98 12.92 -9.32 8.37
CA ALA A 98 12.28 -8.29 9.19
C ALA A 98 11.37 -8.84 10.30
N GLY A 99 11.15 -10.16 10.37
CA GLY A 99 10.32 -10.80 11.39
C GLY A 99 8.81 -10.76 11.13
N LEU A 100 8.37 -10.58 9.88
CA LEU A 100 6.95 -10.66 9.49
C LEU A 100 6.56 -12.12 9.25
N SER A 101 5.35 -12.52 9.68
CA SER A 101 4.75 -13.82 9.38
C SER A 101 3.86 -13.74 8.13
N SER A 102 3.55 -14.88 7.51
CA SER A 102 2.73 -14.97 6.28
C SER A 102 1.30 -14.43 6.44
N GLU A 103 0.80 -14.29 7.66
CA GLU A 103 -0.54 -13.74 7.95
C GLU A 103 -0.58 -12.21 7.95
N SER A 104 0.57 -11.53 8.12
CA SER A 104 0.63 -10.06 8.19
C SER A 104 0.93 -9.40 6.84
N VAL A 105 0.91 -10.17 5.76
CA VAL A 105 1.37 -9.75 4.43
C VAL A 105 0.22 -9.51 3.44
N GLY A 106 -0.95 -10.12 3.63
CA GLY A 106 -1.93 -10.26 2.54
C GLY A 106 -3.42 -10.25 2.87
N THR A 107 -3.90 -9.62 3.96
CA THR A 107 -5.36 -9.53 4.22
C THR A 107 -5.92 -8.11 4.32
N ASP A 108 -5.27 -7.12 3.70
CA ASP A 108 -5.91 -5.83 3.41
C ASP A 108 -6.41 -5.82 1.95
N THR A 109 -7.11 -6.88 1.54
CA THR A 109 -7.91 -6.87 0.31
C THR A 109 -9.19 -6.09 0.57
N PHE A 110 -9.08 -4.76 0.67
CA PHE A 110 -10.23 -3.86 0.70
C PHE A 110 -10.68 -3.56 -0.74
N PHE A 111 -11.19 -4.58 -1.42
CA PHE A 111 -12.15 -4.58 -2.56
C PHE A 111 -12.01 -5.93 -3.29
N GLU A 112 -12.75 -6.94 -2.82
CA GLU A 112 -13.34 -7.89 -3.77
C GLU A 112 -14.54 -7.19 -4.40
N ASP A 113 -14.65 -7.30 -5.72
CA ASP A 113 -15.75 -6.80 -6.54
C ASP A 113 -17.12 -7.09 -5.91
N SER A 114 -17.97 -6.06 -5.87
CA SER A 114 -19.42 -6.25 -5.99
C SER A 114 -19.86 -5.58 -7.29
N GLU A 115 -19.45 -6.14 -8.42
CA GLU A 115 -20.31 -6.15 -9.61
C GLU A 115 -21.42 -7.17 -9.39
N GLU A 116 -22.47 -6.76 -8.69
CA GLU A 116 -23.82 -7.32 -8.85
C GLU A 116 -24.84 -6.24 -8.42
N ASP A 117 -25.95 -6.17 -9.15
CA ASP A 117 -27.09 -5.24 -9.03
C ASP A 117 -27.05 -3.91 -9.82
N VAL A 118 -27.01 -4.02 -11.15
CA VAL A 118 -27.89 -3.17 -11.99
C VAL A 118 -28.49 -4.00 -13.14
N LEU A 119 -29.52 -4.80 -12.84
CA LEU A 119 -30.61 -5.10 -13.76
C LEU A 119 -31.91 -5.25 -12.96
N LEU A 120 -32.99 -4.68 -13.53
CA LEU A 120 -34.39 -4.57 -13.07
C LEU A 120 -34.64 -3.33 -12.18
N GLU A 121 -35.36 -2.29 -12.59
CA GLU A 121 -36.46 -2.12 -13.56
C GLU A 121 -36.27 -0.91 -14.50
#